data_AF-A0A936DB60-F1
#
_entry.id   AF-A0A936DB60-F1
#
_cell.length_a   1.000
_cell.length_b   1.000
_cell.length_c   1.000
_cell.angle_alpha   90.00
_cell.angle_beta   90.00
_cell.angle_gamma   90.00
#
_symmetry.space_group_name_H-M   'P 1'
#
loop_
_entity.id
_entity.type
_entity.pdbx_description
1 polymer ?
#
loop_
_entity_poly.entity_id
_entity_poly.type
_entity_poly.pdbx_seq_one_letter_code
_entity_poly.pdbx_strand_id
1 'polypeptide(L)'
;MAKNRALVELLTRAGPAYSRVPARLREVPITAARERVLEVESLLHLRDGFRTLDGALYVRPSVTVAQVRGNDDWNALTLWRGTWRHATTLYFFAEDVLGRQFALHRHGIVRLEPATGAVDPWADDLEGWAARALAEPDALGHAAVTQWEAEHERLRAHERLQAHDPTMLEVPEATTWRAREDVELMRRWALVFRVHLAHPDTALDPSMIDEAAWWGPE
;
A
#
# COMPACT_ATOMS: atom_id res chain seq x y z
N MET A 1 -26.48 1.79 15.74
CA MET A 1 -25.02 1.67 15.90
C MET A 1 -24.37 2.46 14.79
N ALA A 2 -23.49 3.41 15.12
CA ALA A 2 -23.03 4.45 14.21
C ALA A 2 -22.19 3.84 13.07
N LYS A 3 -22.79 3.65 11.89
CA LYS A 3 -22.04 3.40 10.66
C LYS A 3 -21.04 4.54 10.47
N ASN A 4 -19.82 4.21 10.04
CA ASN A 4 -18.77 5.13 9.62
C ASN A 4 -17.99 5.85 10.75
N ARG A 5 -17.98 5.32 11.98
CA ARG A 5 -17.22 5.94 13.09
C ARG A 5 -15.72 5.83 12.84
N ALA A 6 -15.23 4.67 12.42
CA ALA A 6 -13.82 4.44 12.20
C ALA A 6 -13.30 5.22 10.99
N LEU A 7 -14.06 5.29 9.90
CA LEU A 7 -13.67 6.08 8.74
C LEU A 7 -13.58 7.58 9.07
N VAL A 8 -14.53 8.11 9.85
CA VAL A 8 -14.49 9.51 10.32
C VAL A 8 -13.25 9.75 11.18
N GLU A 9 -12.95 8.85 12.11
CA GLU A 9 -11.77 8.95 12.96
C GLU A 9 -10.46 8.90 12.15
N LEU A 10 -10.36 7.99 11.18
CA LEU A 10 -9.23 7.90 10.26
C LEU A 10 -9.02 9.22 9.50
N LEU A 11 -10.11 9.82 9.02
CA LEU A 11 -10.11 11.12 8.37
C LEU A 11 -9.74 12.25 9.35
N THR A 12 -10.16 12.21 10.61
CA THR A 12 -9.73 13.23 11.59
C THR A 12 -8.20 13.22 11.78
N ARG A 13 -7.56 12.05 11.67
CA ARG A 13 -6.09 11.89 11.78
C ARG A 13 -5.34 12.11 10.46
N ALA A 14 -6.05 12.25 9.35
CA ALA A 14 -5.44 12.37 8.04
C ALA A 14 -4.85 13.76 7.80
N GLY A 15 -3.71 13.79 7.12
CA GLY A 15 -3.10 15.00 6.58
C GLY A 15 -3.94 15.64 5.46
N PRO A 16 -3.45 16.74 4.86
CA PRO A 16 -4.16 17.44 3.80
C PRO A 16 -4.38 16.55 2.58
N ALA A 17 -5.47 16.82 1.85
CA ALA A 17 -5.73 16.18 0.57
C ALA A 17 -4.62 16.49 -0.44
N TYR A 18 -4.22 15.51 -1.25
CA TYR A 18 -3.29 15.74 -2.36
C TYR A 18 -3.97 16.44 -3.53
N SER A 19 -5.20 16.05 -3.84
CA SER A 19 -6.03 16.67 -4.87
C SER A 19 -7.20 17.43 -4.25
N ARG A 20 -7.63 18.49 -4.94
CA ARG A 20 -8.84 19.27 -4.58
C ARG A 20 -10.02 18.98 -5.49
N VAL A 21 -9.80 18.20 -6.54
CA VAL A 21 -10.79 17.94 -7.59
C VAL A 21 -10.88 16.42 -7.78
N PRO A 22 -11.65 15.73 -6.92
CA PRO A 22 -11.81 14.29 -7.02
C PRO A 22 -12.44 13.90 -8.36
N ALA A 23 -11.82 12.94 -9.03
CA ALA A 23 -12.33 12.28 -10.21
C ALA A 23 -12.95 10.93 -9.86
N ARG A 24 -13.83 10.45 -10.74
CA ARG A 24 -14.34 9.07 -10.68
C ARG A 24 -13.22 8.08 -10.99
N LEU A 25 -13.27 6.94 -10.33
CA LEU A 25 -12.33 5.84 -10.57
C LEU A 25 -12.58 5.25 -11.96
N ARG A 26 -11.51 5.05 -12.74
CA ARG A 26 -11.59 4.44 -14.07
C ARG A 26 -10.95 3.07 -14.09
N GLU A 27 -11.27 2.30 -15.14
CA GLU A 27 -10.68 0.97 -15.38
C GLU A 27 -10.83 0.00 -14.20
N VAL A 28 -11.89 0.19 -13.41
CA VAL A 28 -12.20 -0.68 -12.28
C VAL A 28 -12.57 -2.07 -12.82
N PRO A 29 -11.90 -3.15 -12.36
CA PRO A 29 -12.23 -4.51 -12.78
C PRO A 29 -13.67 -4.88 -12.44
N ILE A 30 -14.31 -5.68 -13.29
CA ILE A 30 -15.67 -6.20 -13.06
C ILE A 30 -15.78 -7.04 -11.77
N THR A 31 -14.64 -7.53 -11.26
CA THR A 31 -14.53 -8.25 -10.00
C THR A 31 -14.65 -7.34 -8.78
N ALA A 32 -14.52 -6.02 -8.89
CA ALA A 32 -14.71 -5.13 -7.75
C ALA A 32 -16.21 -4.96 -7.46
N ALA A 33 -16.61 -5.17 -6.20
CA ALA A 33 -18.00 -4.96 -5.78
C ALA A 33 -18.38 -3.47 -5.93
N ARG A 34 -19.51 -3.21 -6.61
CA ARG A 34 -19.96 -1.84 -6.93
C ARG A 34 -20.13 -0.98 -5.68
N GLU A 35 -20.64 -1.55 -4.59
CA GLU A 35 -20.79 -0.83 -3.32
C GLU A 35 -19.44 -0.36 -2.77
N ARG A 36 -18.39 -1.20 -2.90
CA ARG A 36 -17.04 -0.86 -2.44
C ARG A 36 -16.39 0.23 -3.30
N VAL A 37 -16.64 0.22 -4.61
CA VAL A 37 -16.20 1.30 -5.51
C VAL A 37 -16.81 2.63 -5.09
N LEU A 38 -18.11 2.65 -4.81
CA LEU A 38 -18.82 3.86 -4.35
C LEU A 38 -18.32 4.34 -2.97
N GLU A 39 -17.94 3.43 -2.08
CA GLU A 39 -17.33 3.79 -0.80
C GLU A 39 -15.97 4.47 -0.97
N VAL A 40 -15.10 3.92 -1.82
CA VAL A 40 -13.80 4.56 -2.12
C VAL A 40 -14.00 5.90 -2.83
N GLU A 41 -14.92 6.00 -3.80
CA GLU A 41 -15.26 7.29 -4.42
C GLU A 41 -15.78 8.30 -3.39
N SER A 42 -16.59 7.86 -2.42
CA SER A 42 -17.08 8.71 -1.33
C SER A 42 -15.95 9.16 -0.40
N LEU A 43 -15.00 8.28 -0.09
CA LEU A 43 -13.79 8.62 0.66
C LEU A 43 -12.97 9.68 -0.07
N LEU A 44 -12.73 9.50 -1.37
CA LEU A 44 -11.96 10.46 -2.17
C LEU A 44 -12.72 11.78 -2.35
N HIS A 45 -14.05 11.78 -2.34
CA HIS A 45 -14.84 13.00 -2.32
C HIS A 45 -14.67 13.79 -1.02
N LEU A 46 -14.51 13.10 0.11
CA LEU A 46 -14.23 13.73 1.41
C LEU A 46 -12.77 14.17 1.52
N ARG A 47 -11.84 13.37 0.98
CA ARG A 47 -10.41 13.66 0.99
C ARG A 47 -9.68 12.93 -0.14
N ASP A 48 -9.36 13.65 -1.20
CA ASP A 48 -8.80 13.06 -2.42
C ASP A 48 -7.30 12.80 -2.30
N GLY A 49 -6.98 11.63 -1.77
CA GLY A 49 -5.64 11.16 -1.46
C GLY A 49 -5.06 11.83 -0.22
N PHE A 50 -4.51 11.06 0.70
CA PHE A 50 -3.95 11.57 1.96
C PHE A 50 -3.03 10.55 2.63
N ARG A 51 -2.25 11.02 3.61
CA ARG A 51 -1.58 10.17 4.60
C ARG A 51 -2.26 10.26 5.95
N THR A 52 -2.20 9.18 6.71
CA THR A 52 -2.70 9.12 8.08
C THR A 52 -1.84 8.14 8.89
N LEU A 53 -2.08 8.03 10.20
CA LEU A 53 -1.31 7.18 11.11
C LEU A 53 0.21 7.48 11.00
N ASP A 54 0.56 8.75 11.13
CA ASP A 54 1.92 9.29 11.01
C ASP A 54 2.61 9.06 9.65
N GLY A 55 1.91 8.51 8.66
CA GLY A 55 2.46 8.18 7.35
C GLY A 55 2.56 6.68 7.09
N ALA A 56 2.18 5.85 8.08
CA ALA A 56 2.10 4.40 7.95
C ALA A 56 1.04 3.97 6.92
N LEU A 57 -0.02 4.77 6.75
CA LEU A 57 -1.08 4.51 5.77
C LEU A 57 -1.20 5.65 4.78
N TYR A 58 -1.27 5.28 3.51
CA TYR A 58 -1.42 6.19 2.40
C TYR A 58 -2.62 5.79 1.52
N VAL A 59 -3.53 6.73 1.30
CA VAL A 59 -4.64 6.61 0.35
C VAL A 59 -4.26 7.39 -0.90
N ARG A 60 -4.33 6.74 -2.06
CA ARG A 60 -3.99 7.34 -3.35
C ARG A 60 -5.05 8.35 -3.79
N PRO A 61 -4.65 9.50 -4.34
CA PRO A 61 -5.60 10.43 -4.95
C PRO A 61 -6.25 9.78 -6.18
N SER A 62 -7.42 10.26 -6.56
CA SER A 62 -8.12 9.85 -7.77
C SER A 62 -7.31 10.15 -9.04
N VAL A 63 -6.57 11.25 -9.03
CA VAL A 63 -5.73 11.73 -10.14
C VAL A 63 -4.29 11.93 -9.71
N THR A 64 -3.35 11.82 -10.65
CA THR A 64 -1.94 12.13 -10.40
C THR A 64 -1.76 13.62 -10.12
N VAL A 65 -1.07 13.93 -9.01
CA VAL A 65 -0.73 15.29 -8.58
C VAL A 65 0.77 15.39 -8.36
N ALA A 66 1.45 16.18 -9.20
CA ALA A 66 2.90 16.28 -9.18
C ALA A 66 3.56 14.89 -9.26
N GLN A 67 4.37 14.50 -8.25
CA GLN A 67 5.02 13.19 -8.18
C GLN A 67 4.13 12.10 -7.57
N VAL A 68 2.95 12.46 -7.06
CA VAL A 68 2.05 11.55 -6.38
C VAL A 68 1.11 10.93 -7.40
N ARG A 69 1.31 9.65 -7.71
CA ARG A 69 0.47 8.92 -8.68
C ARG A 69 -0.93 8.68 -8.14
N GLY A 70 -1.91 9.01 -8.96
CA GLY A 70 -3.31 8.73 -8.69
C GLY A 70 -3.68 7.28 -8.96
N ASN A 71 -4.92 6.93 -8.60
CA ASN A 71 -5.43 5.57 -8.70
C ASN A 71 -5.39 5.05 -10.14
N ASP A 72 -5.79 5.85 -11.14
CA ASP A 72 -5.80 5.40 -12.53
C ASP A 72 -4.38 5.01 -13.01
N ASP A 73 -3.39 5.90 -12.82
CA ASP A 73 -2.00 5.63 -13.22
C ASP A 73 -1.39 4.48 -12.42
N TRP A 74 -1.66 4.41 -11.12
CA TRP A 74 -1.16 3.34 -10.25
C TRP A 74 -1.71 1.97 -10.65
N ASN A 75 -2.95 1.95 -11.12
CA ASN A 75 -3.61 0.75 -11.57
C ASN A 75 -3.30 0.40 -13.04
N ALA A 76 -2.52 1.18 -13.79
CA ALA A 76 -2.16 0.80 -15.14
C ALA A 76 -1.40 -0.54 -15.18
N LEU A 77 -1.82 -1.47 -16.04
CA LEU A 77 -1.15 -2.79 -16.20
C LEU A 77 0.32 -2.67 -16.61
N THR A 78 0.67 -1.56 -17.27
CA THR A 78 2.02 -1.25 -17.75
C THR A 78 2.96 -0.75 -16.65
N LEU A 79 2.49 -0.51 -15.43
CA LEU A 79 3.30 0.06 -14.35
C LEU A 79 4.04 -1.00 -13.54
N TRP A 80 3.41 -1.57 -12.51
CA TRP A 80 3.98 -2.59 -11.64
C TRP A 80 3.12 -3.87 -11.59
N ARG A 81 1.79 -3.71 -11.72
CA ARG A 81 0.78 -4.76 -11.55
C ARG A 81 0.99 -5.97 -12.45
N GLY A 82 1.54 -5.78 -13.65
CA GLY A 82 1.75 -6.86 -14.62
C GLY A 82 2.60 -8.03 -14.11
N THR A 83 3.40 -7.82 -13.05
CA THR A 83 4.20 -8.89 -12.44
C THR A 83 3.34 -9.87 -11.61
N TRP A 84 2.29 -9.40 -10.94
CA TRP A 84 1.47 -10.23 -10.06
C TRP A 84 0.18 -10.65 -10.74
N ARG A 85 0.04 -11.94 -11.07
CA ARG A 85 -1.13 -12.47 -11.80
C ARG A 85 -2.47 -12.06 -11.16
N HIS A 86 -2.59 -12.19 -9.84
CA HIS A 86 -3.81 -11.85 -9.11
C HIS A 86 -4.12 -10.35 -9.09
N ALA A 87 -3.09 -9.50 -9.16
CA ALA A 87 -3.25 -8.05 -9.14
C ALA A 87 -4.06 -7.51 -10.32
N THR A 88 -4.16 -8.24 -11.44
CA THR A 88 -4.98 -7.86 -12.61
C THR A 88 -6.48 -7.83 -12.31
N THR A 89 -6.94 -8.57 -11.31
CA THR A 89 -8.36 -8.67 -10.90
C THR A 89 -8.72 -7.75 -9.73
N LEU A 90 -7.78 -6.91 -9.30
CA LEU A 90 -7.89 -6.05 -8.12
C LEU A 90 -7.83 -4.58 -8.53
N TYR A 91 -8.47 -3.72 -7.73
CA TYR A 91 -8.34 -2.26 -7.87
C TYR A 91 -7.69 -1.68 -6.63
N PHE A 92 -6.46 -1.20 -6.73
CA PHE A 92 -5.67 -0.70 -5.61
C PHE A 92 -6.02 0.75 -5.31
N PHE A 93 -6.26 1.08 -4.04
CA PHE A 93 -6.66 2.44 -3.64
C PHE A 93 -5.82 3.02 -2.48
N ALA A 94 -5.11 2.16 -1.75
CA ALA A 94 -4.28 2.54 -0.63
C ALA A 94 -3.10 1.57 -0.49
N GLU A 95 -2.09 1.96 0.28
CA GLU A 95 -0.96 1.10 0.64
C GLU A 95 -0.39 1.51 2.00
N ASP A 96 0.35 0.59 2.61
CA ASP A 96 1.13 0.88 3.81
C ASP A 96 2.51 1.47 3.46
N VAL A 97 3.27 1.88 4.48
CA VAL A 97 4.59 2.48 4.27
C VAL A 97 5.61 1.51 3.67
N LEU A 98 5.37 0.21 3.75
CA LEU A 98 6.25 -0.86 3.26
C LEU A 98 5.90 -1.31 1.82
N GLY A 99 4.87 -0.69 1.23
CA GLY A 99 4.42 -0.96 -0.13
C GLY A 99 3.43 -2.11 -0.24
N ARG A 100 2.87 -2.62 0.87
CA ARG A 100 1.76 -3.59 0.80
C ARG A 100 0.48 -2.87 0.39
N GLN A 101 -0.21 -3.42 -0.60
CA GLN A 101 -1.26 -2.71 -1.31
C GLN A 101 -2.65 -3.15 -0.81
N PHE A 102 -3.55 -2.19 -0.57
CA PHE A 102 -4.96 -2.46 -0.30
C PHE A 102 -5.78 -2.31 -1.58
N ALA A 103 -6.67 -3.28 -1.80
CA ALA A 103 -7.44 -3.34 -3.03
C ALA A 103 -8.90 -3.73 -2.83
N LEU A 104 -9.73 -3.32 -3.77
CA LEU A 104 -11.10 -3.79 -3.91
C LEU A 104 -11.12 -5.14 -4.61
N HIS A 105 -11.92 -6.05 -4.05
CA HIS A 105 -12.18 -7.39 -4.58
C HIS A 105 -13.67 -7.72 -4.43
N ARG A 106 -14.11 -8.83 -5.03
CA ARG A 106 -15.53 -9.23 -5.12
C ARG A 106 -16.22 -9.42 -3.77
N HIS A 107 -15.45 -9.67 -2.72
CA HIS A 107 -15.93 -9.97 -1.37
C HIS A 107 -15.56 -8.90 -0.33
N GLY A 108 -14.93 -7.79 -0.73
CA GLY A 108 -14.52 -6.75 0.21
C GLY A 108 -13.17 -6.15 -0.14
N ILE A 109 -12.44 -5.75 0.88
CA ILE A 109 -11.10 -5.18 0.80
C ILE A 109 -10.07 -6.26 1.14
N VAL A 110 -9.06 -6.37 0.29
CA VAL A 110 -7.95 -7.31 0.43
C VAL A 110 -6.62 -6.57 0.56
N ARG A 111 -5.60 -7.25 1.06
CA ARG A 111 -4.22 -6.77 1.10
C ARG A 111 -3.34 -7.68 0.24
N LEU A 112 -2.55 -7.10 -0.65
CA LEU A 112 -1.50 -7.79 -1.40
C LEU A 112 -0.20 -7.71 -0.60
N GLU A 113 0.41 -8.86 -0.30
CA GLU A 113 1.79 -8.98 0.16
C GLU A 113 2.72 -9.04 -1.08
N PRO A 114 3.47 -7.99 -1.40
CA PRO A 114 4.26 -7.94 -2.63
C PRO A 114 5.36 -9.02 -2.68
N ALA A 115 5.92 -9.41 -1.53
CA ALA A 115 7.00 -10.39 -1.45
C ALA A 115 6.57 -11.78 -1.94
N THR A 116 5.37 -12.21 -1.56
CA THR A 116 4.83 -13.55 -1.87
C THR A 116 3.74 -13.53 -2.94
N GLY A 117 3.20 -12.35 -3.26
CA GLY A 117 2.02 -12.19 -4.10
C GLY A 117 0.73 -12.70 -3.48
N ALA A 118 0.73 -13.03 -2.19
CA ALA A 118 -0.46 -13.45 -1.46
C ALA A 118 -1.48 -12.31 -1.41
N VAL A 119 -2.76 -12.67 -1.52
CA VAL A 119 -3.88 -11.73 -1.46
C VAL A 119 -4.80 -12.17 -0.33
N ASP A 120 -4.68 -11.50 0.81
CA ASP A 120 -5.38 -11.86 2.03
C ASP A 120 -6.61 -10.96 2.25
N PRO A 121 -7.75 -11.53 2.69
CA PRO A 121 -8.88 -10.72 3.15
C PRO A 121 -8.46 -9.78 4.27
N TRP A 122 -8.82 -8.49 4.15
CA TRP A 122 -8.53 -7.49 5.17
C TRP A 122 -9.78 -7.09 5.95
N ALA A 123 -10.85 -6.74 5.21
CA ALA A 123 -12.14 -6.32 5.76
C ALA A 123 -13.26 -6.47 4.72
N ASP A 124 -14.51 -6.57 5.18
CA ASP A 124 -15.67 -6.69 4.29
C ASP A 124 -16.02 -5.37 3.58
N ASP A 125 -15.77 -4.23 4.24
CA ASP A 125 -16.10 -2.89 3.75
C ASP A 125 -15.08 -1.82 4.19
N LEU A 126 -15.27 -0.59 3.73
CA LEU A 126 -14.34 0.50 4.02
C LEU A 126 -14.34 0.92 5.51
N GLU A 127 -15.45 0.74 6.21
CA GLU A 127 -15.52 0.99 7.65
C GLU A 127 -14.70 -0.04 8.43
N GLY A 128 -14.81 -1.32 8.08
CA GLY A 128 -13.99 -2.40 8.64
C GLY A 128 -12.51 -2.22 8.32
N TRP A 129 -12.18 -1.78 7.10
CA TRP A 129 -10.80 -1.46 6.72
C TRP A 129 -10.22 -0.35 7.59
N ALA A 130 -10.97 0.75 7.78
CA ALA A 130 -10.55 1.86 8.63
C ALA A 130 -10.44 1.46 10.11
N ALA A 131 -11.41 0.68 10.61
CA ALA A 131 -11.41 0.17 11.98
C ALA A 131 -10.17 -0.68 12.25
N ARG A 132 -9.83 -1.59 11.33
CA ARG A 132 -8.65 -2.44 11.45
C ARG A 132 -7.35 -1.64 11.34
N ALA A 133 -7.28 -0.68 10.42
CA ALA A 133 -6.11 0.19 10.29
C ALA A 133 -5.84 1.01 11.58
N LEU A 134 -6.90 1.49 12.24
CA LEU A 134 -6.81 2.22 13.50
C LEU A 134 -6.41 1.32 14.68
N ALA A 135 -6.86 0.05 14.67
CA ALA A 135 -6.58 -0.91 15.74
C ALA A 135 -5.18 -1.55 15.64
N GLU A 136 -4.65 -1.71 14.42
CA GLU A 136 -3.40 -2.41 14.13
C GLU A 136 -2.42 -1.52 13.33
N PRO A 137 -2.02 -0.32 13.83
CA PRO A 137 -1.14 0.58 13.09
C PRO A 137 0.26 -0.03 12.80
N ASP A 138 0.77 -0.89 13.67
CA ASP A 138 2.06 -1.57 13.45
C ASP A 138 2.00 -2.58 12.30
N ALA A 139 0.83 -3.18 12.04
CA ALA A 139 0.63 -4.02 10.86
C ALA A 139 0.75 -3.23 9.53
N LEU A 140 0.76 -1.90 9.61
CA LEU A 140 0.97 -0.95 8.52
C LEU A 140 2.38 -0.33 8.54
N GLY A 141 3.25 -0.78 9.45
CA GLY A 141 4.61 -0.28 9.58
C GLY A 141 4.75 1.03 10.38
N HIS A 142 3.83 1.33 11.30
CA HIS A 142 3.94 2.53 12.15
C HIS A 142 5.25 2.59 12.96
N ALA A 143 5.68 1.46 13.54
CA ALA A 143 7.00 1.35 14.16
C ALA A 143 8.16 1.68 13.20
N ALA A 144 8.09 1.27 11.92
CA ALA A 144 9.11 1.58 10.92
C ALA A 144 9.16 3.08 10.59
N VAL A 145 8.00 3.75 10.52
CA VAL A 145 7.94 5.22 10.39
C VAL A 145 8.62 5.89 11.58
N THR A 146 8.30 5.44 12.79
CA THR A 146 8.88 5.98 14.03
C THR A 146 10.39 5.82 14.05
N GLN A 147 10.90 4.64 13.66
CA GLN A 147 12.33 4.38 13.59
C GLN A 147 13.03 5.26 12.53
N TRP A 148 12.40 5.44 11.36
CA TRP A 148 12.91 6.31 10.30
C TRP A 148 13.01 7.77 10.76
N GLU A 149 11.93 8.33 11.31
CA GLU A 149 11.85 9.74 11.72
C GLU A 149 12.73 10.08 12.93
N ALA A 150 13.26 9.09 13.65
CA ALA A 150 14.24 9.30 14.71
C ALA A 150 15.59 9.84 14.18
N GLU A 151 15.93 9.52 12.93
CA GLU A 151 17.24 9.81 12.34
C GLU A 151 17.15 10.57 11.00
N HIS A 152 15.96 10.62 10.37
CA HIS A 152 15.74 11.16 9.03
C HIS A 152 14.56 12.12 8.97
N GLU A 153 14.50 12.91 7.90
CA GLU A 153 13.32 13.71 7.60
C GLU A 153 12.11 12.84 7.23
N ARG A 154 10.92 13.37 7.49
CA ARG A 154 9.66 12.72 7.11
C ARG A 154 9.62 12.39 5.62
N LEU A 155 9.20 11.17 5.31
CA LEU A 155 9.07 10.69 3.93
C LEU A 155 8.19 11.61 3.08
N ARG A 156 8.58 11.82 1.83
CA ARG A 156 7.75 12.48 0.83
C ARG A 156 6.58 11.58 0.44
N ALA A 157 5.51 12.17 -0.10
CA ALA A 157 4.28 11.44 -0.44
C ALA A 157 4.47 10.26 -1.41
N HIS A 158 5.44 10.37 -2.32
CA HIS A 158 5.81 9.33 -3.28
C HIS A 158 6.84 8.34 -2.74
N GLU A 159 7.29 8.47 -1.49
CA GLU A 159 8.31 7.61 -0.88
C GLU A 159 7.73 6.60 0.11
N ARG A 160 8.33 5.42 0.16
CA ARG A 160 8.04 4.29 1.05
C ARG A 160 9.33 3.80 1.69
N LEU A 161 9.20 3.01 2.74
CA LEU A 161 10.34 2.40 3.43
C LEU A 161 10.61 1.02 2.85
N GLN A 162 11.87 0.82 2.48
CA GLN A 162 12.42 -0.46 2.11
C GLN A 162 13.31 -0.96 3.26
N ALA A 163 13.03 -2.15 3.78
CA ALA A 163 13.92 -2.82 4.73
C ALA A 163 15.19 -3.30 4.02
N HIS A 164 16.32 -3.32 4.74
CA HIS A 164 17.54 -3.97 4.24
C HIS A 164 17.31 -5.46 4.00
N ASP A 165 16.65 -6.13 4.94
CA ASP A 165 16.19 -7.51 4.77
C ASP A 165 14.87 -7.54 3.94
N PRO A 166 14.88 -8.11 2.71
CA PRO A 166 13.70 -8.21 1.86
C PRO A 166 12.65 -9.22 2.32
N THR A 167 13.00 -10.11 3.24
CA THR A 167 12.14 -11.21 3.74
C THR A 167 11.38 -10.81 4.99
N MET A 168 11.60 -9.58 5.46
CA MET A 168 10.99 -9.02 6.65
C MET A 168 9.48 -8.82 6.48
N LEU A 169 8.70 -9.74 7.06
CA LEU A 169 7.24 -9.65 7.09
C LEU A 169 6.69 -8.85 8.28
N GLU A 170 7.47 -8.75 9.36
CA GLU A 170 7.17 -7.97 10.56
C GLU A 170 8.33 -7.02 10.85
N VAL A 171 8.07 -5.88 11.49
CA VAL A 171 9.09 -4.84 11.78
C VAL A 171 9.82 -5.18 13.09
N PRO A 172 11.09 -5.64 13.10
CA PRO A 172 11.86 -5.83 14.32
C PRO A 172 12.48 -4.51 14.82
N GLU A 173 12.94 -4.51 16.09
CA GLU A 173 13.49 -3.33 16.78
C GLU A 173 14.73 -2.71 16.10
N ALA A 174 15.52 -3.49 15.36
CA ALA A 174 16.75 -3.04 14.71
C ALA A 174 16.71 -3.37 13.21
N THR A 175 16.14 -2.47 12.42
CA THR A 175 16.09 -2.58 10.96
C THR A 175 16.74 -1.39 10.30
N THR A 176 17.61 -1.61 9.31
CA THR A 176 18.07 -0.52 8.46
C THR A 176 17.05 -0.26 7.37
N TRP A 177 16.62 1.00 7.24
CA TRP A 177 15.62 1.44 6.27
C TRP A 177 16.23 2.29 5.17
N ARG A 178 15.60 2.27 4.00
CA ARG A 178 15.89 3.18 2.89
C ARG A 178 14.59 3.76 2.36
N ALA A 179 14.52 5.08 2.22
CA ALA A 179 13.44 5.73 1.49
C ALA A 179 13.55 5.43 -0.01
N ARG A 180 12.44 5.00 -0.62
CA ARG A 180 12.35 4.64 -2.04
C ARG A 180 11.10 5.20 -2.66
N GLU A 181 11.17 5.59 -3.94
CA GLU A 181 9.96 5.95 -4.67
C GLU A 181 9.04 4.73 -4.82
N ASP A 182 7.72 4.96 -4.74
CA ASP A 182 6.72 3.90 -4.64
C ASP A 182 6.77 2.88 -5.80
N VAL A 183 6.95 3.33 -7.05
CA VAL A 183 7.11 2.43 -8.20
C VAL A 183 8.43 1.69 -8.14
N GLU A 184 9.50 2.36 -7.73
CA GLU A 184 10.80 1.70 -7.58
C GLU A 184 10.73 0.57 -6.54
N LEU A 185 10.08 0.82 -5.40
CA LEU A 185 9.87 -0.19 -4.38
C LEU A 185 9.07 -1.38 -4.93
N MET A 186 7.99 -1.14 -5.68
CA MET A 186 7.24 -2.22 -6.32
C MET A 186 8.08 -2.98 -7.36
N ARG A 187 8.99 -2.32 -8.09
CA ARG A 187 9.91 -3.02 -9.00
C ARG A 187 10.91 -3.90 -8.25
N ARG A 188 11.34 -3.51 -7.06
CA ARG A 188 12.20 -4.34 -6.20
C ARG A 188 11.44 -5.51 -5.61
N TRP A 189 10.20 -5.29 -5.16
CA TRP A 189 9.31 -6.37 -4.74
C TRP A 189 9.06 -7.39 -5.85
N ALA A 190 8.97 -6.97 -7.10
CA ALA A 190 8.87 -7.87 -8.24
C ALA A 190 10.08 -8.83 -8.37
N LEU A 191 11.27 -8.44 -7.90
CA LEU A 191 12.44 -9.32 -7.87
C LEU A 191 12.26 -10.41 -6.79
N VAL A 192 11.90 -10.00 -5.58
CA VAL A 192 11.63 -10.90 -4.45
C VAL A 192 10.52 -11.90 -4.80
N PHE A 193 9.43 -11.41 -5.38
CA PHE A 193 8.31 -12.25 -5.81
C PHE A 193 8.71 -13.31 -6.85
N ARG A 194 9.62 -12.98 -7.78
CA ARG A 194 10.11 -13.98 -8.75
C ARG A 194 10.95 -15.07 -8.09
N VAL A 195 11.72 -14.72 -7.07
CA VAL A 195 12.46 -15.70 -6.26
C VAL A 195 11.48 -16.61 -5.52
N HIS A 196 10.43 -16.05 -4.92
CA HIS A 196 9.36 -16.81 -4.28
C HIS A 196 8.66 -17.76 -5.27
N LEU A 197 8.29 -17.28 -6.46
CA LEU A 197 7.65 -18.10 -7.49
C LEU A 197 8.52 -19.26 -7.97
N ALA A 198 9.84 -19.09 -8.00
CA ALA A 198 10.77 -20.15 -8.35
C ALA A 198 10.92 -21.21 -7.24
N HIS A 199 10.56 -20.86 -5.99
CA HIS A 199 10.73 -21.71 -4.81
C HIS A 199 9.50 -21.62 -3.87
N PRO A 200 8.29 -22.02 -4.33
CA PRO A 200 7.04 -21.74 -3.61
C PRO A 200 6.93 -22.46 -2.25
N ASP A 201 7.60 -23.60 -2.10
CA ASP A 201 7.60 -24.41 -0.87
C ASP A 201 8.78 -24.07 0.06
N THR A 202 9.62 -23.11 -0.32
CA THR A 202 10.78 -22.68 0.46
C THR A 202 10.48 -21.32 1.07
N ALA A 203 10.74 -21.19 2.37
CA ALA A 203 10.69 -19.88 3.03
C ALA A 203 11.67 -18.93 2.32
N LEU A 204 11.24 -17.69 2.09
CA LEU A 204 12.12 -16.67 1.53
C LEU A 204 13.30 -16.45 2.48
N ASP A 205 14.51 -16.61 1.96
CA ASP A 205 15.76 -16.36 2.68
C ASP A 205 16.51 -15.20 1.97
N PRO A 206 17.06 -14.22 2.72
CA PRO A 206 17.77 -13.09 2.13
C PRO A 206 18.90 -13.49 1.18
N SER A 207 19.56 -14.62 1.41
CA SER A 207 20.64 -15.14 0.55
C SER A 207 20.17 -15.57 -0.84
N MET A 208 18.86 -15.78 -1.03
CA MET A 208 18.26 -16.10 -2.33
C MET A 208 18.03 -14.84 -3.19
N ILE A 209 18.20 -13.65 -2.60
CA ILE A 209 17.89 -12.38 -3.23
C ILE A 209 19.21 -11.64 -3.44
N ASP A 210 19.44 -11.20 -4.68
CA ASP A 210 20.61 -10.39 -5.00
C ASP A 210 20.56 -9.08 -4.21
N GLU A 211 21.47 -8.93 -3.24
CA GLU A 211 21.55 -7.77 -2.35
C GLU A 211 21.77 -6.47 -3.13
N ALA A 212 22.60 -6.48 -4.17
CA ALA A 212 22.83 -5.30 -5.00
C ALA A 212 21.55 -4.91 -5.77
N ALA A 213 20.78 -5.91 -6.22
CA ALA A 213 19.50 -5.68 -6.87
C ALA A 213 18.39 -5.25 -5.90
N TRP A 214 18.36 -5.77 -4.66
CA TRP A 214 17.37 -5.42 -3.64
C TRP A 214 17.72 -4.11 -2.92
N TRP A 215 18.90 -3.98 -2.35
CA TRP A 215 19.29 -2.81 -1.58
C TRP A 215 19.74 -1.68 -2.49
N GLY A 216 20.43 -1.99 -3.59
CA GLY A 216 21.15 -1.00 -4.42
C GLY A 216 22.56 -0.73 -3.89
N PRO A 217 23.40 0.00 -4.66
CA PRO A 217 24.73 0.37 -4.19
C PRO A 217 24.65 1.20 -2.89
N GLU A 218 25.75 1.13 -2.12
CA GLU A 218 26.04 2.05 -1.01
C GLU A 218 26.36 3.46 -1.51
#